data_AF-A0A7C3PD02-F1
#
_entry.id   AF-A0A7C3PD02-F1
#
_cell.length_a   1.000
_cell.length_b   1.000
_cell.length_c   1.000
_cell.angle_alpha   90.00
_cell.angle_beta   90.00
_cell.angle_gamma   90.00
#
_symmetry.space_group_name_H-M   'P 1'
#
loop_
_entity.id
_entity.type
_entity.pdbx_description
1 polymer ?
#
loop_
_entity_poly.entity_id
_entity_poly.type
_entity_poly.pdbx_seq_one_letter_code
_entity_poly.pdbx_strand_id
1 'polypeptide(L)'
;MRISNRTIYRNISFHLSNLTEELKNIQQQIATEKRIHKPSDDPIGTTQALRLRKVLSQIDQYRKNVEYGTSWLKVTDVGLATIKEFISQAIDIASQMSVGTGTASEREAAAQGVQALLDQILQIGNMQLNGRYVFSGYQDDSPAFTDDLMIRPASADPGNDPAYTGTATSSGTYTGLYSRPYVVEITTGGAVGVARYRVSEDGGASWG
;
A
#
# COMPACT_ATOMS: atom_id res chain seq x y z
N MET A 1 43.57 -81.92 1.83
CA MET A 1 42.29 -81.34 2.27
C MET A 1 41.18 -81.74 1.29
N ARG A 2 40.07 -82.31 1.76
CA ARG A 2 38.89 -82.57 0.91
C ARG A 2 38.02 -81.33 0.87
N ILE A 3 38.05 -80.60 -0.25
CA ILE A 3 37.05 -79.58 -0.53
C ILE A 3 35.74 -80.36 -0.76
N SER A 4 34.81 -80.25 0.17
CA SER A 4 33.51 -80.91 0.07
C SER A 4 32.74 -80.30 -1.11
N ASN A 5 32.10 -81.13 -1.93
CA ASN A 5 31.17 -80.70 -2.99
C ASN A 5 30.14 -79.68 -2.45
N ARG A 6 29.77 -79.82 -1.17
CA ARG A 6 28.89 -78.89 -0.45
C ARG A 6 29.46 -77.47 -0.30
N THR A 7 30.77 -77.31 -0.22
CA THR A 7 31.45 -76.00 -0.15
C THR A 7 31.45 -75.32 -1.52
N ILE A 8 31.64 -76.08 -2.61
CA ILE A 8 31.58 -75.57 -3.98
C ILE A 8 30.17 -75.07 -4.31
N TYR A 9 29.14 -75.87 -4.03
CA TYR A 9 27.74 -75.46 -4.23
C TYR A 9 27.35 -74.23 -3.40
N ARG A 10 27.85 -74.12 -2.15
CA ARG A 10 27.62 -72.91 -1.31
C ARG A 10 28.27 -71.67 -1.89
N ASN A 11 29.51 -71.77 -2.35
CA ASN A 11 30.20 -70.63 -2.97
C ASN A 11 29.46 -70.17 -4.23
N ILE A 12 29.05 -71.10 -5.10
CA ILE A 12 28.28 -70.76 -6.30
C ILE A 12 26.96 -70.07 -5.94
N SER A 13 26.22 -70.59 -4.95
CA SER A 13 24.96 -70.01 -4.51
C SER A 13 25.14 -68.62 -3.89
N PHE A 14 26.22 -68.41 -3.12
CA PHE A 14 26.59 -67.13 -2.55
C PHE A 14 26.95 -66.10 -3.64
N HIS A 15 27.78 -66.48 -4.62
CA HIS A 15 28.13 -65.63 -5.74
C HIS A 15 26.91 -65.28 -6.61
N LEU A 16 26.02 -66.25 -6.87
CA LEU A 16 24.79 -65.99 -7.61
C LEU A 16 23.88 -65.00 -6.88
N SER A 17 23.73 -65.15 -5.56
CA SER A 17 22.95 -64.23 -4.74
C SER A 17 23.49 -62.80 -4.81
N ASN A 18 24.82 -62.63 -4.70
CA ASN A 18 25.48 -61.33 -4.82
C ASN A 18 25.28 -60.71 -6.21
N LEU A 19 25.40 -61.49 -7.29
CA LEU A 19 25.17 -61.01 -8.66
C LEU A 19 23.72 -60.58 -8.88
N THR A 20 22.75 -61.31 -8.34
CA THR A 20 21.33 -60.92 -8.44
C THR A 20 21.04 -59.62 -7.68
N GLU A 21 21.70 -59.38 -6.55
CA GLU A 21 21.58 -58.14 -5.80
C GLU A 21 22.22 -56.95 -6.53
N GLU A 22 23.39 -57.14 -7.11
CA GLU A 22 24.08 -56.12 -7.92
C GLU A 22 23.26 -55.73 -9.17
N LEU A 23 22.72 -56.73 -9.88
CA LEU A 23 21.86 -56.51 -11.04
C LEU A 23 20.60 -55.73 -10.65
N LYS A 24 19.97 -56.05 -9.51
CA LYS A 24 18.81 -55.30 -9.00
C LYS A 24 19.17 -53.84 -8.70
N ASN A 25 20.32 -53.60 -8.08
CA ASN A 25 20.77 -52.24 -7.78
C ASN A 25 21.01 -51.42 -9.05
N ILE A 26 21.67 -52.02 -10.07
CA ILE A 26 21.90 -51.36 -11.36
C ILE A 26 20.56 -51.06 -12.08
N GLN A 27 19.63 -52.03 -12.10
CA GLN A 27 18.30 -51.80 -12.66
C GLN A 27 17.57 -50.65 -11.96
N GLN A 28 17.72 -50.53 -10.64
CA GLN A 28 17.13 -49.43 -9.88
C GLN A 28 17.78 -48.07 -10.21
N GLN A 29 19.11 -48.04 -10.39
CA GLN A 29 19.83 -46.84 -10.83
C GLN A 29 19.39 -46.42 -12.24
N ILE A 30 19.24 -47.37 -13.17
CA ILE A 30 18.74 -47.10 -14.52
C ILE A 30 17.30 -46.56 -14.46
N ALA A 31 16.43 -47.18 -13.67
CA ALA A 31 15.01 -46.79 -13.61
C ALA A 31 14.78 -45.41 -12.97
N THR A 32 15.66 -44.96 -12.08
CA THR A 32 15.50 -43.67 -11.38
C THR A 32 16.48 -42.59 -11.81
N GLU A 33 17.49 -42.97 -12.60
CA GLU A 33 18.63 -42.15 -13.00
C GLU A 33 19.44 -41.57 -11.81
N LYS A 34 19.29 -42.16 -10.62
CA LYS A 34 19.98 -41.71 -9.41
C LYS A 34 21.05 -42.70 -9.01
N ARG A 35 22.28 -42.22 -8.90
CA ARG A 35 23.39 -43.00 -8.34
C ARG A 35 23.18 -43.37 -6.86
N ILE A 36 22.55 -42.48 -6.08
CA ILE A 36 22.35 -42.64 -4.64
C ILE A 36 20.86 -42.83 -4.35
N HIS A 37 20.50 -43.99 -3.81
CA HIS A 37 19.12 -44.33 -3.47
C HIS A 37 18.85 -44.33 -1.98
N LYS A 38 19.76 -44.97 -1.23
CA LYS A 38 19.71 -45.04 0.23
C LYS A 38 20.97 -44.38 0.80
N PRO A 39 20.89 -43.74 1.98
CA PRO A 39 22.07 -43.14 2.62
C PRO A 39 23.22 -44.12 2.86
N SER A 40 22.93 -45.42 2.95
CA SER A 40 23.94 -46.47 3.08
C SER A 40 24.77 -46.72 1.81
N ASP A 41 24.29 -46.31 0.63
CA ASP A 41 25.03 -46.50 -0.64
C ASP A 41 26.25 -45.56 -0.71
N ASP A 42 26.07 -44.32 -0.27
CA ASP A 42 27.11 -43.29 -0.24
C ASP A 42 26.72 -42.22 0.79
N PRO A 43 27.12 -42.35 2.07
CA PRO A 43 26.76 -41.38 3.10
C PRO A 43 27.36 -40.00 2.82
N ILE A 44 28.57 -39.93 2.26
CA ILE A 44 29.24 -38.66 1.93
C ILE A 44 28.49 -37.96 0.80
N GLY A 45 28.23 -38.66 -0.30
CA GLY A 45 27.45 -38.14 -1.42
C GLY A 45 26.03 -37.76 -1.04
N THR A 46 25.40 -38.51 -0.13
CA THR A 46 24.05 -38.20 0.39
C THR A 46 24.03 -36.89 1.14
N THR A 47 25.00 -36.64 2.04
CA THR A 47 25.05 -35.37 2.79
C THR A 47 25.24 -34.17 1.86
N GLN A 48 26.11 -34.29 0.85
CA GLN A 48 26.30 -33.24 -0.15
C GLN A 48 25.03 -33.01 -0.99
N ALA A 49 24.36 -34.08 -1.43
CA ALA A 49 23.11 -33.98 -2.17
C ALA A 49 21.99 -33.32 -1.35
N LEU A 50 21.86 -33.67 -0.07
CA LEU A 50 20.91 -33.03 0.84
C LEU A 50 21.22 -31.55 1.06
N ARG A 51 22.50 -31.20 1.19
CA ARG A 51 22.93 -29.80 1.30
C ARG A 51 22.55 -29.01 0.06
N LEU A 52 22.81 -29.54 -1.13
CA LEU A 52 22.43 -28.90 -2.40
C LEU A 52 20.92 -28.76 -2.53
N ARG A 53 20.13 -29.79 -2.17
CA ARG A 53 18.67 -29.71 -2.16
C ARG A 53 18.15 -28.63 -1.21
N LYS A 54 18.77 -28.48 -0.03
CA LYS A 54 18.44 -27.41 0.91
C LYS A 54 18.72 -26.03 0.29
N VAL A 55 19.87 -25.86 -0.35
CA VAL A 55 20.22 -24.60 -1.04
C VAL A 55 19.22 -24.31 -2.16
N LEU A 56 18.86 -25.29 -2.99
CA LEU A 56 17.84 -25.13 -4.03
C LEU A 56 16.49 -24.71 -3.46
N SER A 57 16.02 -25.37 -2.40
CA SER A 57 14.77 -25.01 -1.72
C SER A 57 14.81 -23.60 -1.14
N GLN A 58 15.96 -23.15 -0.63
CA GLN A 58 16.14 -21.77 -0.16
C GLN A 58 16.09 -20.77 -1.32
N ILE A 59 16.75 -21.07 -2.44
CA ILE A 59 16.71 -20.25 -3.66
C ILE A 59 15.26 -20.14 -4.18
N ASP A 60 14.52 -21.25 -4.24
CA ASP A 60 13.12 -21.23 -4.65
C ASP A 60 12.25 -20.37 -3.74
N GLN A 61 12.48 -20.41 -2.43
CA GLN A 61 11.79 -19.54 -1.49
C GLN A 61 12.17 -18.06 -1.72
N TYR A 62 13.45 -17.75 -1.95
CA TYR A 62 13.86 -16.38 -2.27
C TYR A 62 13.22 -15.88 -3.56
N ARG A 63 13.12 -16.72 -4.59
CA ARG A 63 12.43 -16.36 -5.84
C ARG A 63 10.96 -16.01 -5.60
N LYS A 64 10.24 -16.83 -4.81
CA LYS A 64 8.85 -16.54 -4.41
C LYS A 64 8.72 -15.23 -3.63
N ASN A 65 9.65 -14.98 -2.71
CA ASN A 65 9.65 -13.74 -1.93
C ASN A 65 9.89 -12.51 -2.83
N VAL A 66 10.81 -12.61 -3.79
CA VAL A 66 11.07 -11.55 -4.78
C VAL A 66 9.86 -11.32 -5.69
N GLU A 67 9.21 -12.39 -6.15
CA GLU A 67 7.99 -12.29 -6.95
C GLU A 67 6.85 -11.61 -6.18
N TYR A 68 6.66 -11.99 -4.91
CA TYR A 68 5.70 -11.34 -4.03
C TYR A 68 6.00 -9.85 -3.83
N GLY A 69 7.25 -9.51 -3.48
CA GLY A 69 7.68 -8.11 -3.32
C GLY A 69 7.55 -7.30 -4.62
N THR A 70 7.85 -7.89 -5.77
CA THR A 70 7.68 -7.25 -7.08
C THR A 70 6.22 -6.98 -7.38
N SER A 71 5.34 -7.92 -7.03
CA SER A 71 3.89 -7.78 -7.22
C SER A 71 3.33 -6.70 -6.32
N TRP A 72 3.77 -6.66 -5.05
CA TRP A 72 3.43 -5.61 -4.10
C TRP A 72 3.83 -4.23 -4.63
N LEU A 73 5.09 -4.06 -5.04
CA LEU A 73 5.60 -2.79 -5.57
C LEU A 73 4.85 -2.33 -6.83
N LYS A 74 4.50 -3.25 -7.73
CA LYS A 74 3.71 -2.93 -8.93
C LYS A 74 2.32 -2.39 -8.57
N VAL A 75 1.64 -3.01 -7.62
CA VAL A 75 0.32 -2.56 -7.17
C VAL A 75 0.43 -1.19 -6.49
N THR A 76 1.45 -0.99 -5.66
CA THR A 76 1.73 0.31 -5.04
C THR A 76 2.00 1.39 -6.09
N ASP A 77 2.84 1.12 -7.09
CA ASP A 77 3.20 2.07 -8.15
C ASP A 77 1.99 2.47 -9.00
N VAL A 78 1.18 1.49 -9.41
CA VAL A 78 -0.07 1.76 -10.15
C VAL A 78 -1.04 2.58 -9.30
N GLY A 79 -1.22 2.23 -8.02
CA GLY A 79 -2.08 2.99 -7.10
C GLY A 79 -1.62 4.44 -6.94
N LEU A 80 -0.32 4.68 -6.74
CA LEU A 80 0.24 6.01 -6.62
C LEU A 80 0.15 6.83 -7.92
N ALA A 81 0.34 6.19 -9.07
CA ALA A 81 0.18 6.83 -10.37
C ALA A 81 -1.26 7.33 -10.59
N THR A 82 -2.25 6.49 -10.25
CA THR A 82 -3.66 6.87 -10.33
C THR A 82 -4.03 7.98 -9.33
N ILE A 83 -3.54 7.89 -8.09
CA ILE A 83 -3.74 8.97 -7.09
C ILE A 83 -3.17 10.29 -7.60
N LYS A 84 -1.97 10.28 -8.19
CA LYS A 84 -1.35 11.47 -8.77
C LYS A 84 -2.23 12.10 -9.86
N GLU A 85 -2.81 11.28 -10.74
CA GLU A 85 -3.70 11.75 -11.80
C GLU A 85 -4.95 12.43 -11.22
N PHE A 86 -5.59 11.82 -10.21
CA PHE A 86 -6.76 12.41 -9.54
C PHE A 86 -6.42 13.71 -8.80
N ILE A 87 -5.26 13.79 -8.15
CA ILE A 87 -4.80 15.02 -7.51
C ILE A 87 -4.59 16.13 -8.56
N SER A 88 -3.98 15.81 -9.71
CA SER A 88 -3.83 16.79 -10.80
C SER A 88 -5.18 17.30 -11.30
N GLN A 89 -6.16 16.42 -11.50
CA GLN A 89 -7.52 16.81 -11.91
C GLN A 89 -8.19 17.70 -10.85
N ALA A 90 -8.05 17.37 -9.56
CA ALA A 90 -8.57 18.18 -8.46
C ALA A 90 -7.95 19.59 -8.45
N ILE A 91 -6.63 19.71 -8.67
CA ILE A 91 -5.92 20.99 -8.77
C ILE A 91 -6.44 21.80 -9.97
N ASP A 92 -6.67 21.16 -11.12
CA ASP A 92 -7.19 21.84 -12.31
C ASP A 92 -8.59 22.42 -12.06
N ILE A 93 -9.48 21.65 -11.44
CA ILE A 93 -10.82 22.11 -11.05
C ILE A 93 -10.72 23.28 -10.06
N ALA A 94 -9.86 23.17 -9.04
CA ALA A 94 -9.66 24.22 -8.05
C ALA A 94 -9.11 25.51 -8.67
N SER A 95 -8.17 25.39 -9.61
CA SER A 95 -7.57 26.51 -10.35
C SER A 95 -8.60 27.23 -11.22
N GLN A 96 -9.45 26.48 -11.94
CA GLN A 96 -10.54 27.05 -12.74
C GLN A 96 -11.51 27.88 -11.89
N MET A 97 -11.86 27.38 -10.70
CA MET A 97 -12.78 28.08 -9.78
C MET A 97 -12.13 29.20 -8.96
N SER A 98 -10.81 29.33 -8.99
CA SER A 98 -10.07 30.42 -8.33
C SER A 98 -10.34 31.79 -8.97
N VAL A 99 -10.76 31.81 -10.24
CA VAL A 99 -11.10 33.05 -10.95
C VAL A 99 -12.38 33.67 -10.38
N GLY A 100 -12.41 35.00 -10.24
CA GLY A 100 -13.52 35.75 -9.63
C GLY A 100 -14.85 35.75 -10.42
N THR A 101 -14.90 35.11 -11.59
CA THR A 101 -16.09 35.05 -12.46
C THR A 101 -17.01 33.88 -12.16
N GLY A 102 -16.57 32.88 -11.38
CA GLY A 102 -17.38 31.71 -11.04
C GLY A 102 -18.46 32.03 -9.99
N THR A 103 -19.71 31.69 -10.31
CA THR A 103 -20.87 31.85 -9.43
C THR A 103 -20.79 30.90 -8.22
N ALA A 104 -21.57 31.19 -7.17
CA ALA A 104 -21.61 30.33 -5.98
C ALA A 104 -22.07 28.90 -6.31
N SER A 105 -23.05 28.75 -7.20
CA SER A 105 -23.56 27.44 -7.64
C SER A 105 -22.52 26.64 -8.42
N GLU A 106 -21.71 27.28 -9.26
CA GLU A 106 -20.62 26.60 -9.99
C GLU A 106 -19.51 26.15 -9.05
N ARG A 107 -19.21 26.94 -8.00
CA ARG A 107 -18.21 26.55 -6.97
C ARG A 107 -18.69 25.36 -6.16
N GLU A 108 -19.98 25.30 -5.84
CA GLU A 108 -20.58 24.17 -5.13
C GLU A 108 -20.56 22.89 -5.97
N ALA A 109 -20.92 22.98 -7.26
CA ALA A 109 -20.83 21.84 -8.18
C ALA A 109 -19.39 21.36 -8.38
N ALA A 110 -18.43 22.29 -8.50
CA ALA A 110 -17.02 21.95 -8.58
C ALA A 110 -16.50 21.26 -7.31
N ALA A 111 -16.93 21.72 -6.12
CA ALA A 111 -16.59 21.07 -4.85
C ALA A 111 -17.10 19.63 -4.78
N GLN A 112 -18.32 19.34 -5.27
CA GLN A 112 -18.83 17.97 -5.38
C GLN A 112 -17.99 17.10 -6.33
N GLY A 113 -17.50 17.67 -7.43
CA GLY A 113 -16.59 16.97 -8.35
C GLY A 113 -15.26 16.61 -7.69
N VAL A 114 -14.67 17.53 -6.92
CA VAL A 114 -13.43 17.26 -6.17
C VAL A 114 -13.68 16.26 -5.04
N GLN A 115 -14.85 16.29 -4.39
CA GLN A 115 -15.23 15.28 -3.40
C GLN A 115 -15.24 13.88 -4.00
N ALA A 116 -15.85 13.70 -5.16
CA ALA A 116 -15.88 12.40 -5.83
C ALA A 116 -14.47 11.88 -6.19
N LEU A 117 -13.54 12.77 -6.57
CA LEU A 117 -12.15 12.41 -6.80
C LEU A 117 -11.45 11.99 -5.50
N LEU A 118 -11.73 12.66 -4.40
CA LEU A 118 -11.21 12.34 -3.09
C LEU A 118 -11.69 10.97 -2.59
N ASP A 119 -12.96 10.65 -2.81
CA ASP A 119 -13.52 9.33 -2.50
C ASP A 119 -12.82 8.22 -3.29
N GLN A 120 -12.50 8.46 -4.57
CA GLN A 120 -11.73 7.53 -5.40
C GLN A 120 -10.30 7.36 -4.91
N ILE A 121 -9.65 8.45 -4.47
CA ILE A 121 -8.31 8.39 -3.86
C ILE A 121 -8.33 7.55 -2.58
N LEU A 122 -9.36 7.72 -1.73
CA LEU A 122 -9.54 6.93 -0.51
C LEU A 122 -9.75 5.44 -0.82
N GLN A 123 -10.51 5.14 -1.88
CA GLN A 123 -10.71 3.76 -2.33
C GLN A 123 -9.39 3.09 -2.74
N ILE A 124 -8.52 3.81 -3.47
CA ILE A 124 -7.19 3.32 -3.85
C ILE A 124 -6.28 3.22 -2.63
N GLY A 125 -6.33 4.20 -1.73
CA GLY A 125 -5.60 4.19 -0.46
C GLY A 125 -5.94 2.99 0.43
N ASN A 126 -7.14 2.44 0.30
CA ASN A 126 -7.60 1.24 1.00
C ASN A 126 -7.57 -0.03 0.14
N MET A 127 -6.81 -0.04 -0.96
CA MET A 127 -6.64 -1.23 -1.79
C MET A 127 -5.94 -2.36 -1.04
N GLN A 128 -6.37 -3.59 -1.28
CA GLN A 128 -5.82 -4.80 -0.69
C GLN A 128 -5.10 -5.67 -1.71
N LEU A 129 -3.99 -6.28 -1.29
CA LEU A 129 -3.30 -7.34 -2.01
C LEU A 129 -3.19 -8.57 -1.11
N ASN A 130 -3.75 -9.70 -1.55
CA ASN A 130 -3.78 -10.95 -0.79
C ASN A 130 -4.38 -10.80 0.63
N GLY A 131 -5.41 -9.94 0.77
CA GLY A 131 -6.09 -9.68 2.05
C GLY A 131 -5.35 -8.73 2.99
N ARG A 132 -4.24 -8.12 2.56
CA ARG A 132 -3.45 -7.13 3.30
C ARG A 132 -3.59 -5.76 2.64
N TYR A 133 -3.78 -4.72 3.43
CA TYR A 133 -3.85 -3.34 2.93
C TYR A 133 -2.47 -2.86 2.47
N VAL A 134 -2.40 -2.28 1.25
CA VAL A 134 -1.12 -1.95 0.62
C VAL A 134 -0.48 -0.69 1.23
N PHE A 135 -1.31 0.26 1.68
CA PHE A 135 -0.87 1.58 2.15
C PHE A 135 -0.95 1.76 3.67
N SER A 136 -1.34 0.74 4.44
CA SER A 136 -1.49 0.83 5.89
C SER A 136 -0.19 0.55 6.68
N GLY A 137 0.93 0.36 5.97
CA GLY A 137 2.25 0.20 6.56
C GLY A 137 2.43 -1.13 7.27
N TYR A 138 2.81 -1.10 8.56
CA TYR A 138 3.06 -2.30 9.36
C TYR A 138 1.76 -2.99 9.84
N GLN A 139 0.69 -2.22 10.01
CA GLN A 139 -0.63 -2.75 10.39
C GLN A 139 -1.46 -2.97 9.13
N ASP A 140 -1.35 -4.16 8.54
CA ASP A 140 -2.00 -4.50 7.27
C ASP A 140 -3.34 -5.23 7.39
N ASP A 141 -3.80 -5.43 8.63
CA ASP A 141 -5.10 -6.00 8.96
C ASP A 141 -6.22 -4.94 9.06
N SER A 142 -5.89 -3.64 8.97
CA SER A 142 -6.85 -2.53 9.03
C SER A 142 -6.70 -1.56 7.86
N PRO A 143 -7.81 -0.95 7.37
CA PRO A 143 -7.74 0.05 6.33
C PRO A 143 -6.87 1.24 6.75
N ALA A 144 -6.11 1.78 5.79
CA ALA A 144 -5.21 2.90 6.01
C ALA A 144 -5.99 4.20 6.29
N PHE A 145 -7.15 4.35 5.66
CA PHE A 145 -8.00 5.53 5.77
C PHE A 145 -9.39 5.11 6.24
N THR A 146 -9.85 5.67 7.36
CA THR A 146 -11.15 5.37 7.97
C THR A 146 -12.10 6.57 8.02
N ASP A 147 -11.57 7.79 7.85
CA ASP A 147 -12.37 9.00 7.80
C ASP A 147 -12.87 9.29 6.39
N ASP A 148 -14.15 9.61 6.29
CA ASP A 148 -14.77 10.24 5.14
C ASP A 148 -14.23 11.66 5.03
N LEU A 149 -13.27 11.88 4.14
CA LEU A 149 -12.68 13.19 3.93
C LEU A 149 -13.70 14.04 3.17
N MET A 150 -14.59 14.73 3.87
CA MET A 150 -15.53 15.65 3.26
C MET A 150 -14.89 17.03 3.03
N ILE A 151 -15.02 17.57 1.82
CA ILE A 151 -14.73 18.98 1.51
C ILE A 151 -15.78 19.82 2.20
N ARG A 152 -15.42 20.36 3.35
CA ARG A 152 -16.27 21.27 4.11
C ARG A 152 -16.26 22.63 3.41
N PRO A 153 -17.42 23.29 3.21
CA PRO A 153 -17.42 24.69 2.82
C PRO A 153 -16.62 25.48 3.85
N ALA A 154 -15.91 26.51 3.41
CA ALA A 154 -15.23 27.45 4.29
C ALA A 154 -16.27 28.03 5.27
N SER A 155 -16.36 27.44 6.44
CA SER A 155 -17.18 27.91 7.54
C SER A 155 -16.25 28.74 8.41
N ALA A 156 -16.70 29.93 8.77
CA ALA A 156 -16.11 30.65 9.89
C ALA A 156 -16.05 29.69 11.08
N ASP A 157 -14.91 29.69 11.75
CA ASP A 157 -14.55 28.84 12.89
C ASP A 157 -15.75 28.54 13.82
N PRO A 158 -16.02 27.28 14.21
CA PRO A 158 -17.11 26.89 15.10
C PRO A 158 -17.07 27.51 16.52
N GLY A 159 -16.08 28.35 16.82
CA GLY A 159 -16.06 29.19 18.01
C GLY A 159 -17.12 30.30 18.02
N ASN A 160 -17.77 30.58 16.89
CA ASN A 160 -18.93 31.48 16.83
C ASN A 160 -20.24 30.69 16.79
N ASP A 161 -20.95 30.76 17.92
CA ASP A 161 -22.34 30.35 18.15
C ASP A 161 -23.23 30.49 16.89
N PRO A 162 -23.92 29.42 16.42
CA PRO A 162 -24.68 29.44 15.17
C PRO A 162 -25.97 30.29 15.21
N ALA A 163 -26.11 31.21 16.18
CA ALA A 163 -27.31 32.02 16.37
C ALA A 163 -27.37 33.30 15.51
N TYR A 164 -26.29 33.70 14.82
CA TYR A 164 -26.30 34.93 14.01
C TYR A 164 -26.06 34.67 12.52
N THR A 165 -27.15 34.49 11.78
CA THR A 165 -27.22 34.59 10.32
C THR A 165 -27.27 36.06 9.89
N GLY A 166 -26.13 36.76 9.98
CA GLY A 166 -25.96 38.09 9.42
C GLY A 166 -24.83 38.10 8.39
N THR A 167 -25.14 38.45 7.14
CA THR A 167 -24.10 38.70 6.12
C THR A 167 -23.47 40.07 6.35
N ALA A 168 -22.22 40.10 6.80
CA ALA A 168 -21.42 41.32 6.87
C ALA A 168 -20.86 41.64 5.47
N THR A 169 -21.44 42.60 4.77
CA THR A 169 -20.90 43.10 3.50
C THR A 169 -20.07 44.35 3.77
N SER A 170 -18.76 44.26 3.57
CA SER A 170 -17.89 45.44 3.59
C SER A 170 -17.75 45.96 2.15
N SER A 171 -18.20 47.18 1.87
CA SER A 171 -17.91 47.88 0.63
C SER A 171 -16.85 48.95 0.87
N GLY A 172 -15.66 48.79 0.28
CA GLY A 172 -14.57 49.76 0.38
C GLY A 172 -13.46 49.45 -0.63
N THR A 173 -12.68 50.47 -0.97
CA THR A 173 -11.49 50.32 -1.83
C THR A 173 -10.32 49.87 -0.97
N TYR A 174 -9.94 48.60 -1.07
CA TYR A 174 -8.79 48.03 -0.38
C TYR A 174 -7.56 48.15 -1.26
N THR A 175 -6.61 49.02 -0.91
CA THR A 175 -5.31 49.14 -1.58
C THR A 175 -4.24 48.43 -0.78
N GLY A 176 -3.63 47.39 -1.34
CA GLY A 176 -2.51 46.66 -0.76
C GLY A 176 -1.68 45.94 -1.83
N LEU A 177 -0.39 45.76 -1.58
CA LEU A 177 0.53 45.04 -2.47
C LEU A 177 0.36 43.51 -2.39
N TYR A 178 -0.33 43.01 -1.36
CA TYR A 178 -0.51 41.58 -1.06
C TYR A 178 -1.93 41.31 -0.56
N SER A 179 -2.51 40.18 -0.99
CA SER A 179 -3.78 39.69 -0.47
C SER A 179 -3.57 39.11 0.93
N ARG A 180 -4.26 39.64 1.93
CA ARG A 180 -4.22 39.16 3.32
C ARG A 180 -5.65 38.99 3.86
N PRO A 181 -5.93 37.90 4.59
CA PRO A 181 -7.20 37.75 5.29
C PRO A 181 -7.25 38.68 6.52
N TYR A 182 -8.35 39.40 6.71
CA TYR A 182 -8.59 40.23 7.89
C TYR A 182 -9.82 39.72 8.63
N VAL A 183 -9.81 39.85 9.95
CA VAL A 183 -10.97 39.54 10.79
C VAL A 183 -11.57 40.86 11.28
N VAL A 184 -12.88 41.00 11.14
CA VAL A 184 -13.64 42.16 11.61
C VAL A 184 -14.61 41.70 12.69
N GLU A 185 -14.51 42.31 13.87
CA GLU A 185 -15.44 42.06 14.97
C GLU A 185 -16.37 43.27 15.15
N ILE A 186 -17.67 43.01 15.26
CA ILE A 186 -18.67 44.04 15.55
C ILE A 186 -18.88 44.10 17.07
N THR A 187 -18.31 45.13 17.71
CA THR A 187 -18.28 45.24 19.18
C THR A 187 -19.63 45.67 19.77
N THR A 188 -20.51 46.29 18.99
CA THR A 188 -21.86 46.65 19.46
C THR A 188 -22.82 46.77 18.28
N GLY A 189 -23.89 45.97 18.27
CA GLY A 189 -24.94 46.04 17.25
C GLY A 189 -25.85 47.24 17.49
N GLY A 190 -25.70 48.29 16.69
CA GLY A 190 -26.68 49.36 16.55
C GLY A 190 -27.70 49.08 15.43
N ALA A 191 -28.69 49.96 15.27
CA ALA A 191 -29.61 49.91 14.13
C ALA A 191 -28.83 49.85 12.79
N VAL A 192 -29.47 49.27 11.76
CA VAL A 192 -28.90 49.09 10.42
C VAL A 192 -28.20 50.38 9.96
N GLY A 193 -26.86 50.34 9.91
CA GLY A 193 -26.02 51.46 9.44
C GLY A 193 -25.08 52.09 10.47
N VAL A 194 -25.15 51.75 11.77
CA VAL A 194 -24.17 52.25 12.75
C VAL A 194 -23.64 51.10 13.61
N ALA A 195 -22.56 50.48 13.14
CA ALA A 195 -21.79 49.49 13.90
C ALA A 195 -20.39 50.05 14.17
N ARG A 196 -19.93 49.96 15.42
CA ARG A 196 -18.51 50.14 15.72
C ARG A 196 -17.81 48.82 15.42
N TYR A 197 -16.84 48.86 14.51
CA TYR A 197 -16.02 47.71 14.14
C TYR A 197 -14.58 47.95 14.57
N ARG A 198 -13.86 46.86 14.87
CA ARG A 198 -12.41 46.82 14.99
C ARG A 198 -11.86 45.81 13.99
N VAL A 199 -10.69 46.10 13.43
CA VAL A 199 -10.05 45.24 12.42
C VAL A 199 -8.79 44.64 13.05
N SER A 200 -8.60 43.34 12.87
CA SER A 200 -7.39 42.63 13.29
C SER A 200 -6.61 42.16 12.07
N GLU A 201 -5.32 42.49 12.03
CA GLU A 201 -4.38 42.02 10.99
C GLU A 201 -3.75 40.66 11.36
N ASP A 202 -3.85 40.24 12.63
CA ASP A 202 -3.19 39.06 13.19
C ASP A 202 -4.17 37.92 13.50
N GLY A 203 -5.30 37.85 12.79
CA GLY A 203 -6.30 36.79 12.98
C GLY A 203 -7.00 36.82 14.34
N GLY A 204 -7.15 37.99 14.97
CA GLY A 204 -7.87 38.17 16.23
C GLY A 204 -7.00 38.22 17.49
N ALA A 205 -5.67 38.15 17.36
CA ALA A 205 -4.75 38.22 18.51
C ALA A 205 -4.58 39.64 19.08
N SER A 206 -4.68 40.67 18.23
CA SER A 206 -4.58 42.08 18.59
C SER A 206 -5.68 42.88 17.89
N TRP A 207 -6.26 43.87 18.57
CA TRP A 207 -7.39 44.66 18.06
C TRP A 207 -7.02 46.14 17.99
N GLY A 208 -7.09 46.72 16.78
CA GLY A 208 -6.89 48.15 16.50
C GLY A 208 -8.19 48.94 16.48
#